data_AF-A0A9X0DBH9-F1
#
_entry.id   AF-A0A9X0DBH9-F1
#
_cell.length_a   1.000
_cell.length_b   1.000
_cell.length_c   1.000
_cell.angle_alpha   90.00
_cell.angle_beta   90.00
_cell.angle_gamma   90.00
#
_symmetry.space_group_name_H-M   'P 1'
#
loop_
_entity.id
_entity.type
_entity.pdbx_description
1 polymer ?
#
loop_
_entity_poly.entity_id
_entity_poly.type
_entity_poly.pdbx_seq_one_letter_code
_entity_poly.pdbx_strand_id
1 'polypeptide(L)'
;MNICRDVKFRNLPITEVLLHGSFKNWRKRLADMSAESDDKINVGPQSVPTLNVQDVDVNQNIRENSSKISSAQGELKSGIITEGDSKSPQSARSGRSSARSKRAGTGRSKLTPVPTPAEDTSKDELCSDGEPVEDSDYDTDLEFEEPREEYDLTGRKAYRDACSQLGIIPVSFVIEHITEEEINIKHHGLGPSGARAIAFALMRNTTTTTLNLQDCAIGPEGSGYIARLLKENFYITELDLGQNKIKSPGAQAIAEVLTDNNTIKTLKLSWSEFKDKDAACLAEGIRVNQVLTRLDLSHNEFAEEAGVLFGPAIDANGGLEYLNLSWNHLRGKGGIAIGKGLRANCSLQTLDLSWNGFADEGAAAIGESLRENNTLTDLDLSNNRISTEGAMALSKGLQVNNTLKILRIGMNPLQNAGAFGLLTSMKNNVDSALEKILLNSVVINLETQALVELLLGQHPGLTIACTVSKRSGKLSDELDDLFGSNKKNDLIYILKQYVEEKNYRLVDLFNQFDKDNSLSVTRDEFRQGLKGIGVPMNDDQLTKLIDMLDEDGDGEIDYGEFTWINEAD
;
A
#
# COMPACT_ATOMS: atom_id res chain seq x y z
N MET A 1 -41.04 -45.13 -0.39
CA MET A 1 -40.12 -44.20 0.31
C MET A 1 -40.01 -42.95 -0.58
N ASN A 2 -41.08 -42.22 -0.84
CA ASN A 2 -41.81 -41.23 -0.01
C ASN A 2 -40.89 -40.16 0.61
N ILE A 3 -41.05 -38.84 0.46
CA ILE A 3 -41.98 -37.94 -0.29
C ILE A 3 -41.31 -36.54 -0.33
N CYS A 4 -41.59 -35.77 -1.38
CA CYS A 4 -41.33 -34.36 -1.63
C CYS A 4 -41.82 -33.33 -0.56
N ARG A 5 -41.31 -32.09 -0.74
CA ARG A 5 -41.97 -30.75 -0.64
C ARG A 5 -41.77 -29.89 0.62
N ASP A 6 -41.33 -28.65 0.34
CA ASP A 6 -41.79 -27.36 0.86
C ASP A 6 -42.14 -27.25 2.35
N VAL A 7 -41.30 -26.53 3.12
CA VAL A 7 -41.80 -25.72 4.24
C VAL A 7 -41.18 -24.33 4.20
N LYS A 8 -42.09 -23.36 4.11
CA LYS A 8 -41.93 -21.91 4.05
C LYS A 8 -41.15 -21.36 5.25
N PHE A 9 -40.37 -20.30 5.00
CA PHE A 9 -40.06 -19.27 6.00
C PHE A 9 -41.35 -18.86 6.71
N ARG A 10 -41.45 -19.18 7.99
CA ARG A 10 -42.41 -18.58 8.91
C ARG A 10 -41.63 -17.70 9.87
N ASN A 11 -41.90 -16.40 9.77
CA ASN A 11 -41.65 -15.41 10.82
C ASN A 11 -42.01 -15.99 12.18
N LEU A 12 -41.02 -16.14 13.05
CA LEU A 12 -41.21 -16.25 14.49
C LEU A 12 -40.36 -15.14 15.12
N PRO A 13 -40.96 -14.25 15.95
CA PRO A 13 -40.20 -13.24 16.66
C PRO A 13 -39.31 -13.95 17.68
N ILE A 14 -37.99 -13.84 17.52
CA ILE A 14 -37.03 -14.22 18.56
C ILE A 14 -37.03 -13.10 19.59
N THR A 15 -38.02 -13.10 20.47
CA THR A 15 -38.01 -12.30 21.69
C THR A 15 -38.36 -13.22 22.86
N GLU A 16 -37.52 -13.15 23.90
CA GLU A 16 -37.73 -13.56 25.30
C GLU A 16 -37.18 -14.89 25.84
N VAL A 17 -36.85 -15.94 25.09
CA VAL A 17 -36.48 -17.22 25.77
C VAL A 17 -34.96 -17.50 25.88
N LEU A 18 -34.09 -16.81 25.13
CA LEU A 18 -32.62 -17.02 25.21
C LEU A 18 -31.85 -15.89 25.93
N LEU A 19 -32.53 -14.83 26.38
CA LEU A 19 -31.87 -13.67 27.00
C LEU A 19 -31.78 -13.73 28.53
N HIS A 20 -32.61 -14.55 29.21
CA HIS A 20 -32.69 -14.54 30.67
C HIS A 20 -31.66 -15.44 31.40
N GLY A 21 -31.05 -16.41 30.72
CA GLY A 21 -30.13 -17.36 31.36
C GLY A 21 -28.66 -16.92 31.47
N SER A 22 -28.25 -15.86 30.77
CA SER A 22 -26.82 -15.60 30.51
C SER A 22 -26.17 -14.51 31.38
N PHE A 23 -26.90 -13.84 32.28
CA PHE A 23 -26.33 -12.79 33.12
C PHE A 23 -25.84 -13.29 34.49
N LYS A 24 -26.37 -14.43 35.00
CA LYS A 24 -26.07 -14.90 36.37
C LYS A 24 -24.60 -15.24 36.65
N ASN A 25 -23.74 -15.30 35.63
CA ASN A 25 -22.32 -15.66 35.76
C ASN A 25 -21.36 -14.67 35.08
N TRP A 26 -21.73 -13.39 34.95
CA TRP A 26 -20.83 -12.39 34.36
C TRP A 26 -19.51 -12.22 35.13
N ARG A 27 -19.55 -12.37 36.47
CA ARG A 27 -18.33 -12.45 37.32
C ARG A 27 -17.45 -13.64 36.96
N LYS A 28 -18.06 -14.79 36.61
CA LYS A 28 -17.35 -15.97 36.13
C LYS A 28 -16.75 -15.69 34.76
N ARG A 29 -17.46 -15.06 33.82
CA ARG A 29 -16.89 -14.70 32.50
C ARG A 29 -15.76 -13.68 32.59
N LEU A 30 -15.89 -12.66 33.45
CA LEU A 30 -14.78 -11.75 33.73
C LEU A 30 -13.62 -12.51 34.38
N ALA A 31 -13.89 -13.46 35.29
CA ALA A 31 -12.86 -14.31 35.89
C ALA A 31 -12.25 -15.31 34.90
N ASP A 32 -12.99 -15.86 33.95
CA ASP A 32 -12.52 -16.77 32.90
C ASP A 32 -11.61 -16.00 31.93
N MET A 33 -11.94 -14.75 31.60
CA MET A 33 -11.02 -13.83 30.91
C MET A 33 -9.73 -13.59 31.70
N SER A 34 -9.74 -13.73 33.03
CA SER A 34 -8.56 -13.64 33.92
C SER A 34 -7.79 -14.96 34.03
N ALA A 35 -8.49 -16.08 34.11
CA ALA A 35 -7.93 -17.39 34.43
C ALA A 35 -7.12 -17.94 33.24
N GLU A 36 -7.52 -17.65 32.01
CA GLU A 36 -6.75 -18.04 30.82
C GLU A 36 -5.50 -17.18 30.60
N SER A 37 -5.36 -16.02 31.27
CA SER A 37 -4.09 -15.25 31.28
C SER A 37 -3.14 -15.65 32.40
N ASP A 38 -3.63 -16.38 33.42
CA ASP A 38 -2.87 -16.89 34.56
C ASP A 38 -2.38 -18.34 34.37
N ASP A 39 -2.73 -18.99 33.25
CA ASP A 39 -1.98 -20.12 32.71
C ASP A 39 -0.62 -19.62 32.22
N LYS A 40 0.26 -19.38 33.19
CA LYS A 40 1.67 -19.17 32.97
C LYS A 40 2.18 -20.28 32.08
N ILE A 41 2.76 -19.85 30.97
CA ILE A 41 4.04 -20.32 30.44
C ILE A 41 4.94 -20.67 31.63
N ASN A 42 4.80 -21.89 32.16
CA ASN A 42 5.65 -22.46 33.18
C ASN A 42 6.54 -23.48 32.48
N VAL A 43 7.59 -22.96 31.84
CA VAL A 43 8.73 -23.77 31.43
C VAL A 43 9.56 -24.02 32.69
N GLY A 44 9.08 -24.91 33.55
CA GLY A 44 9.88 -25.54 34.60
C GLY A 44 10.66 -26.74 34.02
N PRO A 45 11.88 -27.04 34.49
CA PRO A 45 12.79 -27.94 33.81
C PRO A 45 12.34 -29.39 34.04
N GLN A 46 11.74 -30.02 33.04
CA GLN A 46 11.56 -31.47 33.02
C GLN A 46 12.33 -32.08 31.85
N SER A 47 13.46 -32.68 32.22
CA SER A 47 14.07 -33.87 31.63
C SER A 47 14.07 -33.97 30.10
N VAL A 48 15.16 -33.47 29.52
CA VAL A 48 15.67 -33.94 28.23
C VAL A 48 15.87 -35.46 28.32
N PRO A 49 15.30 -36.28 27.41
CA PRO A 49 15.77 -37.65 27.25
C PRO A 49 17.22 -37.56 26.77
N THR A 50 18.15 -37.99 27.60
CA THR A 50 19.55 -38.20 27.23
C THR A 50 19.57 -39.33 26.22
N LEU A 51 19.55 -38.99 24.92
CA LEU A 51 19.88 -39.93 23.87
C LEU A 51 21.38 -40.14 23.91
N ASN A 52 21.73 -41.31 24.42
CA ASN A 52 23.04 -41.91 24.46
C ASN A 52 23.65 -41.92 23.06
N VAL A 53 24.62 -41.05 22.81
CA VAL A 53 25.42 -41.06 21.58
C VAL A 53 26.39 -42.23 21.70
N GLN A 54 26.04 -43.35 21.08
CA GLN A 54 27.00 -44.36 20.65
C GLN A 54 27.03 -44.35 19.12
N ASP A 55 28.21 -43.98 18.62
CA ASP A 55 28.78 -44.18 17.29
C ASP A 55 27.88 -44.83 16.23
N VAL A 56 27.46 -44.03 15.25
CA VAL A 56 27.12 -44.56 13.91
C VAL A 56 27.65 -43.60 12.84
N ASP A 57 28.53 -44.15 12.01
CA ASP A 57 29.23 -43.57 10.85
C ASP A 57 28.33 -42.74 9.91
N VAL A 58 28.59 -41.43 9.83
CA VAL A 58 27.95 -40.52 8.85
C VAL A 58 28.75 -40.45 7.52
N ASN A 59 29.85 -41.18 7.38
CA ASN A 59 30.73 -41.10 6.20
C ASN A 59 30.43 -42.12 5.07
N GLN A 60 29.37 -42.93 5.19
CA GLN A 60 29.05 -43.94 4.17
C GLN A 60 27.97 -43.48 3.17
N ASN A 61 27.01 -42.63 3.59
CA ASN A 61 25.90 -42.18 2.74
C ASN A 61 26.26 -41.05 1.74
N ILE A 62 27.41 -40.39 1.92
CA ILE A 62 27.88 -39.38 0.96
C ILE A 62 28.63 -40.04 -0.21
N ARG A 63 29.23 -41.23 0.00
CA ARG A 63 29.94 -41.96 -1.06
C ARG A 63 29.02 -42.77 -1.97
N GLU A 64 27.88 -43.25 -1.47
CA GLU A 64 26.92 -44.04 -2.26
C GLU A 64 25.97 -43.21 -3.14
N ASN A 65 25.80 -41.91 -2.86
CA ASN A 65 25.00 -41.01 -3.69
C ASN A 65 25.82 -40.33 -4.80
N SER A 66 27.14 -40.20 -4.66
CA SER A 66 28.00 -39.72 -5.75
C SER A 66 28.26 -40.77 -6.84
N SER A 67 28.16 -42.07 -6.53
CA SER A 67 28.36 -43.15 -7.52
C SER A 67 27.13 -43.42 -8.40
N LYS A 68 25.93 -42.96 -8.02
CA LYS A 68 24.69 -43.13 -8.81
C LYS A 68 24.41 -41.97 -9.78
N ILE A 69 25.11 -40.84 -9.62
CA ILE A 69 24.97 -39.66 -10.50
C ILE A 69 25.95 -39.75 -11.70
N SER A 70 27.03 -40.52 -11.58
CA SER A 70 27.99 -40.75 -12.68
C SER A 70 27.52 -41.78 -13.72
N SER A 71 26.45 -42.54 -13.46
CA SER A 71 25.93 -43.58 -14.36
C SER A 71 24.72 -43.16 -15.20
N ALA A 72 24.27 -41.91 -15.11
CA ALA A 72 23.11 -41.39 -15.84
C ALA A 72 23.44 -40.33 -16.92
N GLN A 73 24.72 -40.06 -17.19
CA GLN A 73 25.18 -39.16 -18.27
C GLN A 73 25.74 -39.91 -19.50
N GLY A 74 25.37 -41.18 -19.66
CA GLY A 74 25.93 -42.08 -20.66
C GLY A 74 24.97 -42.58 -21.72
N GLU A 75 23.81 -41.96 -21.97
CA GLU A 75 22.88 -42.42 -23.02
C GLU A 75 21.96 -41.27 -23.46
N LEU A 76 22.36 -40.52 -24.48
CA LEU A 76 21.49 -39.70 -25.34
C LEU A 76 22.31 -39.18 -26.54
N LYS A 77 22.63 -40.08 -27.47
CA LYS A 77 23.02 -39.76 -28.86
C LYS A 77 22.54 -40.88 -29.78
N SER A 78 21.42 -40.69 -30.47
CA SER A 78 21.19 -41.13 -31.87
C SER A 78 19.73 -40.99 -32.34
N GLY A 79 19.56 -40.42 -33.55
CA GLY A 79 18.35 -40.45 -34.41
C GLY A 79 17.42 -39.25 -34.21
N ILE A 80 17.25 -38.26 -35.11
CA ILE A 80 17.08 -38.15 -36.58
C ILE A 80 15.91 -38.97 -37.14
N ILE A 81 14.95 -38.24 -37.76
CA ILE A 81 14.02 -38.53 -38.89
C ILE A 81 12.61 -37.92 -38.57
N THR A 82 12.30 -36.68 -38.99
CA THR A 82 11.62 -36.15 -40.21
C THR A 82 10.08 -36.08 -40.19
N GLU A 83 9.59 -34.85 -40.46
CA GLU A 83 8.42 -34.41 -41.26
C GLU A 83 6.97 -34.87 -40.95
N GLY A 84 6.03 -33.93 -41.05
CA GLY A 84 4.63 -34.23 -41.38
C GLY A 84 3.53 -33.28 -40.88
N ASP A 85 3.43 -32.09 -41.49
CA ASP A 85 2.19 -31.42 -41.93
C ASP A 85 0.87 -31.38 -41.11
N SER A 86 0.49 -30.14 -40.78
CA SER A 86 -0.73 -29.44 -41.24
C SER A 86 -2.05 -29.44 -40.43
N LYS A 87 -2.65 -28.23 -40.46
CA LYS A 87 -4.09 -27.84 -40.44
C LYS A 87 -4.79 -27.54 -39.10
N SER A 88 -5.09 -26.24 -38.96
CA SER A 88 -6.27 -25.64 -38.34
C SER A 88 -7.59 -26.24 -38.86
N PRO A 89 -8.73 -26.05 -38.15
CA PRO A 89 -9.67 -25.03 -38.64
C PRO A 89 -10.46 -24.27 -37.56
N GLN A 90 -10.96 -23.11 -37.98
CA GLN A 90 -11.95 -22.25 -37.33
C GLN A 90 -13.40 -22.72 -37.53
N SER A 91 -14.26 -22.28 -36.62
CA SER A 91 -15.65 -21.82 -36.80
C SER A 91 -16.78 -22.84 -37.07
N ALA A 92 -17.83 -22.76 -36.24
CA ALA A 92 -19.21 -22.92 -36.68
C ALA A 92 -20.15 -22.03 -35.85
N ARG A 93 -20.86 -21.14 -36.55
CA ARG A 93 -21.99 -20.31 -36.10
C ARG A 93 -23.31 -21.04 -36.36
N SER A 94 -24.29 -20.80 -35.50
CA SER A 94 -25.74 -20.75 -35.81
C SER A 94 -26.31 -19.61 -34.93
N GLY A 95 -26.95 -18.51 -35.38
CA GLY A 95 -28.00 -18.32 -36.41
C GLY A 95 -29.33 -18.83 -35.82
N ARG A 96 -30.43 -18.08 -35.60
CA ARG A 96 -31.06 -16.81 -36.03
C ARG A 96 -31.97 -16.35 -34.84
N SER A 97 -32.59 -15.18 -34.72
CA SER A 97 -33.29 -14.26 -35.63
C SER A 97 -33.58 -12.94 -34.88
N SER A 98 -33.18 -11.76 -35.40
CA SER A 98 -34.04 -10.72 -36.02
C SER A 98 -35.33 -10.36 -35.26
N ALA A 99 -35.76 -9.10 -35.07
CA ALA A 99 -35.28 -7.78 -35.49
C ALA A 99 -36.24 -6.72 -34.88
N ARG A 100 -35.72 -5.51 -34.58
CA ARG A 100 -36.22 -4.14 -34.91
C ARG A 100 -37.75 -3.89 -34.95
N SER A 101 -38.35 -2.75 -34.58
CA SER A 101 -37.90 -1.36 -34.45
C SER A 101 -39.12 -0.43 -34.22
N LYS A 102 -39.04 0.54 -33.28
CA LYS A 102 -39.61 1.93 -33.28
C LYS A 102 -41.17 2.06 -33.36
N ARG A 103 -41.87 3.07 -32.82
CA ARG A 103 -41.58 4.51 -32.60
C ARG A 103 -42.74 5.19 -31.82
N ALA A 104 -42.41 6.28 -31.11
CA ALA A 104 -43.21 7.49 -30.75
C ALA A 104 -44.47 7.33 -29.88
N GLY A 105 -44.60 8.01 -28.72
CA GLY A 105 -44.85 9.46 -28.51
C GLY A 105 -46.33 9.59 -28.06
N THR A 106 -46.80 10.34 -27.06
CA THR A 106 -46.53 11.66 -26.46
C THR A 106 -47.34 11.74 -25.14
N GLY A 107 -46.89 12.48 -24.13
CA GLY A 107 -47.56 12.55 -22.82
C GLY A 107 -48.57 13.70 -22.62
N ARG A 108 -49.17 13.77 -21.42
CA ARG A 108 -49.40 15.02 -20.65
C ARG A 108 -49.93 14.74 -19.23
N SER A 109 -49.40 15.55 -18.32
CA SER A 109 -49.71 15.89 -16.92
C SER A 109 -51.19 16.30 -16.66
N LYS A 110 -51.78 16.46 -15.45
CA LYS A 110 -51.33 16.91 -14.11
C LYS A 110 -52.56 16.94 -13.12
N LEU A 111 -52.29 17.00 -11.79
CA LEU A 111 -53.05 17.65 -10.67
C LEU A 111 -54.19 16.93 -9.87
N THR A 112 -53.85 16.48 -8.64
CA THR A 112 -54.37 16.76 -7.25
C THR A 112 -55.81 17.30 -6.98
N PRO A 113 -56.34 17.33 -5.71
CA PRO A 113 -56.30 16.39 -4.56
C PRO A 113 -57.61 16.29 -3.67
N VAL A 114 -57.69 15.32 -2.72
CA VAL A 114 -58.38 15.31 -1.37
C VAL A 114 -59.94 15.46 -1.33
N PRO A 115 -60.76 15.04 -0.30
CA PRO A 115 -60.53 14.61 1.11
C PRO A 115 -61.27 13.33 1.63
N THR A 116 -60.96 12.94 2.87
CA THR A 116 -61.70 12.04 3.81
C THR A 116 -62.91 12.76 4.48
N PRO A 117 -63.90 12.06 5.09
CA PRO A 117 -63.85 11.87 6.56
C PRO A 117 -64.63 10.66 7.18
N ALA A 118 -64.29 10.40 8.45
CA ALA A 118 -65.14 10.06 9.61
C ALA A 118 -65.64 8.63 9.90
N GLU A 119 -65.56 8.34 11.21
CA GLU A 119 -65.94 7.20 12.03
C GLU A 119 -67.48 7.01 12.12
N ASP A 120 -67.95 5.78 12.35
CA ASP A 120 -68.98 5.54 13.37
C ASP A 120 -69.01 4.08 13.85
N THR A 121 -69.46 3.96 15.08
CA THR A 121 -69.48 2.86 16.02
C THR A 121 -70.74 1.99 15.90
N SER A 122 -70.70 0.83 16.59
CA SER A 122 -71.78 0.28 17.43
C SER A 122 -72.37 -1.10 17.07
N LYS A 123 -72.34 -1.98 18.10
CA LYS A 123 -73.30 -3.05 18.49
C LYS A 123 -73.41 -4.29 17.61
N ASP A 124 -73.76 -5.49 18.09
CA ASP A 124 -73.88 -6.17 19.39
C ASP A 124 -74.14 -7.67 19.02
N GLU A 125 -74.19 -8.55 20.03
CA GLU A 125 -74.77 -9.91 20.05
C GLU A 125 -73.80 -11.11 19.95
N LEU A 126 -73.51 -11.75 21.10
CA LEU A 126 -74.21 -12.97 21.55
C LEU A 126 -73.62 -13.52 22.87
N CYS A 127 -74.50 -13.69 23.87
CA CYS A 127 -74.26 -14.36 25.15
C CYS A 127 -74.47 -15.89 25.05
N SER A 128 -73.83 -16.67 25.92
CA SER A 128 -74.42 -17.88 26.54
C SER A 128 -73.52 -18.45 27.66
N ASP A 129 -74.17 -18.79 28.77
CA ASP A 129 -73.72 -19.11 30.14
C ASP A 129 -72.92 -20.41 30.37
N GLY A 130 -72.27 -20.51 31.54
CA GLY A 130 -71.85 -21.79 32.16
C GLY A 130 -70.95 -21.68 33.42
N GLU A 131 -71.59 -21.60 34.60
CA GLU A 131 -71.22 -21.90 36.02
C GLU A 131 -69.77 -21.89 36.60
N PRO A 132 -69.61 -21.58 37.92
CA PRO A 132 -68.31 -21.40 38.57
C PRO A 132 -67.74 -22.70 39.17
N VAL A 133 -66.45 -22.93 39.02
CA VAL A 133 -65.71 -23.99 39.73
C VAL A 133 -64.56 -23.34 40.50
N GLU A 134 -64.54 -23.59 41.81
CA GLU A 134 -63.47 -23.21 42.73
C GLU A 134 -62.20 -24.03 42.41
N ASP A 135 -61.12 -23.34 42.01
CA ASP A 135 -59.75 -23.86 41.98
C ASP A 135 -58.97 -23.09 43.05
N SER A 136 -58.78 -23.68 44.22
CA SER A 136 -57.64 -24.53 44.59
C SER A 136 -56.47 -23.70 45.13
N ASP A 137 -56.13 -23.95 46.38
CA ASP A 137 -54.94 -23.51 47.10
C ASP A 137 -53.70 -23.40 46.20
N TYR A 138 -53.27 -22.17 45.90
CA TYR A 138 -51.89 -21.92 45.52
C TYR A 138 -51.16 -21.46 46.77
N ASP A 139 -50.54 -22.45 47.42
CA ASP A 139 -49.44 -22.30 48.36
C ASP A 139 -48.45 -21.31 47.73
N THR A 140 -48.51 -20.06 48.20
CA THR A 140 -47.67 -18.99 47.67
C THR A 140 -46.33 -19.17 48.37
N ASP A 141 -45.52 -20.10 47.85
CA ASP A 141 -44.09 -20.04 48.07
C ASP A 141 -43.67 -18.62 47.71
N LEU A 142 -43.38 -17.82 48.74
CA LEU A 142 -42.75 -16.52 48.61
C LEU A 142 -41.36 -16.77 48.04
N GLU A 143 -41.28 -16.99 46.73
CA GLU A 143 -40.07 -16.79 45.98
C GLU A 143 -39.66 -15.34 46.26
N PHE A 144 -38.58 -15.17 47.02
CA PHE A 144 -37.88 -13.90 47.06
C PHE A 144 -37.60 -13.54 45.60
N GLU A 145 -38.39 -12.63 45.02
CA GLU A 145 -38.02 -11.98 43.78
C GLU A 145 -36.70 -11.27 44.07
N GLU A 146 -35.58 -11.94 43.74
CA GLU A 146 -34.30 -11.27 43.58
C GLU A 146 -34.59 -10.02 42.74
N PRO A 147 -34.17 -8.82 43.18
CA PRO A 147 -34.49 -7.60 42.43
C PRO A 147 -34.10 -7.82 40.99
N ARG A 148 -35.06 -7.76 40.06
CA ARG A 148 -34.76 -7.87 38.63
C ARG A 148 -33.83 -6.72 38.30
N GLU A 149 -32.53 -7.01 38.23
CA GLU A 149 -31.55 -6.00 37.85
C GLU A 149 -31.95 -5.49 36.47
N GLU A 150 -32.22 -4.19 36.39
CA GLU A 150 -32.61 -3.52 35.15
C GLU A 150 -31.58 -3.85 34.06
N TYR A 151 -32.02 -4.52 33.00
CA TYR A 151 -31.16 -4.98 31.91
C TYR A 151 -30.59 -3.75 31.21
N ASP A 152 -29.29 -3.52 31.38
CA ASP A 152 -28.63 -2.38 30.76
C ASP A 152 -28.46 -2.60 29.25
N LEU A 153 -29.40 -2.05 28.48
CA LEU A 153 -29.36 -2.03 27.01
C LEU A 153 -28.20 -1.20 26.46
N THR A 154 -27.58 -0.33 27.28
CA THR A 154 -26.59 0.65 26.82
C THR A 154 -25.15 0.18 26.92
N GLY A 155 -24.87 -0.84 27.75
CA GLY A 155 -23.50 -1.30 28.07
C GLY A 155 -22.74 -0.39 29.05
N ARG A 156 -23.31 0.74 29.47
CA ARG A 156 -22.71 1.70 30.42
C ARG A 156 -22.52 1.12 31.81
N LYS A 157 -23.53 0.43 32.33
CA LYS A 157 -23.47 -0.29 33.61
C LYS A 157 -22.43 -1.40 33.52
N ALA A 158 -22.43 -2.19 32.44
CA ALA A 158 -21.44 -3.24 32.24
C ALA A 158 -19.99 -2.69 32.24
N TYR A 159 -19.76 -1.54 31.59
CA TYR A 159 -18.45 -0.88 31.61
C TYR A 159 -18.07 -0.37 33.00
N ARG A 160 -18.98 0.32 33.70
CA ARG A 160 -18.74 0.82 35.08
C ARG A 160 -18.47 -0.33 36.05
N ASP A 161 -19.23 -1.40 35.95
CA ASP A 161 -19.09 -2.59 36.79
C ASP A 161 -17.76 -3.30 36.53
N ALA A 162 -17.37 -3.45 35.25
CA ALA A 162 -16.07 -4.00 34.88
C ALA A 162 -14.92 -3.13 35.40
N CYS A 163 -15.04 -1.79 35.28
CA CYS A 163 -14.04 -0.86 35.80
C CYS A 163 -13.93 -0.96 37.33
N SER A 164 -15.05 -1.02 38.03
CA SER A 164 -15.11 -1.19 39.49
C SER A 164 -14.44 -2.48 39.95
N GLN A 165 -14.69 -3.60 39.25
CA GLN A 165 -14.06 -4.89 39.56
C GLN A 165 -12.57 -4.93 39.28
N LEU A 166 -12.12 -4.23 38.24
CA LEU A 166 -10.70 -4.12 37.89
C LEU A 166 -9.97 -3.03 38.69
N GLY A 167 -10.68 -2.28 39.55
CA GLY A 167 -10.11 -1.20 40.36
C GLY A 167 -9.62 -0.01 39.52
N ILE A 168 -10.20 0.22 38.35
CA ILE A 168 -9.84 1.31 37.43
C ILE A 168 -10.92 2.37 37.36
N ILE A 169 -10.51 3.61 37.07
CA ILE A 169 -11.44 4.73 36.89
C ILE A 169 -12.04 4.62 35.48
N PRO A 170 -13.38 4.53 35.34
CA PRO A 170 -14.02 4.52 34.03
C PRO A 170 -13.69 5.78 33.24
N VAL A 171 -13.41 5.63 31.95
CA VAL A 171 -13.28 6.79 31.05
C VAL A 171 -14.67 7.36 30.77
N SER A 172 -14.93 8.59 31.20
CA SER A 172 -16.24 9.25 31.03
C SER A 172 -16.69 9.28 29.56
N PHE A 173 -15.75 9.47 28.63
CA PHE A 173 -16.04 9.47 27.20
C PHE A 173 -16.67 8.14 26.74
N VAL A 174 -16.16 7.00 27.20
CA VAL A 174 -16.74 5.69 26.89
C VAL A 174 -18.16 5.61 27.42
N ILE A 175 -18.41 6.04 28.65
CA ILE A 175 -19.76 6.03 29.23
C ILE A 175 -20.73 6.86 28.39
N GLU A 176 -20.31 8.04 27.94
CA GLU A 176 -21.15 8.93 27.15
C GLU A 176 -21.47 8.34 25.77
N HIS A 177 -20.46 7.79 25.09
CA HIS A 177 -20.52 7.42 23.66
C HIS A 177 -20.67 5.92 23.38
N ILE A 178 -20.75 5.03 24.40
CA ILE A 178 -20.87 3.56 24.18
C ILE A 178 -22.13 3.13 23.43
N THR A 179 -23.14 3.98 23.38
CA THR A 179 -24.38 3.75 22.61
C THR A 179 -24.29 4.23 21.16
N GLU A 180 -23.19 4.88 20.79
CA GLU A 180 -22.98 5.42 19.45
C GLU A 180 -22.39 4.38 18.51
N GLU A 181 -22.49 4.67 17.21
CA GLU A 181 -21.94 3.84 16.15
C GLU A 181 -20.40 3.87 16.13
N GLU A 182 -19.81 5.03 16.45
CA GLU A 182 -18.38 5.23 16.52
C GLU A 182 -17.95 5.55 17.95
N ILE A 183 -17.01 4.76 18.49
CA ILE A 183 -16.34 5.06 19.75
C ILE A 183 -14.88 5.41 19.45
N ASN A 184 -14.52 6.69 19.64
CA ASN A 184 -13.17 7.18 19.44
C ASN A 184 -12.55 7.65 20.76
N ILE A 185 -11.69 6.81 21.33
CA ILE A 185 -11.00 7.09 22.61
C ILE A 185 -9.49 7.11 22.45
N LYS A 186 -9.03 7.54 21.29
CA LYS A 186 -7.61 7.76 21.00
C LYS A 186 -6.93 8.58 22.11
N HIS A 187 -5.69 8.25 22.47
CA HIS A 187 -4.86 8.99 23.45
C HIS A 187 -5.39 9.00 24.90
N HIS A 188 -6.37 8.16 25.25
CA HIS A 188 -6.95 8.13 26.61
C HIS A 188 -6.20 7.23 27.60
N GLY A 189 -5.13 6.55 27.19
CA GLY A 189 -4.24 5.81 28.11
C GLY A 189 -4.94 4.74 28.95
N LEU A 190 -5.81 3.93 28.33
CA LEU A 190 -6.60 2.88 28.99
C LEU A 190 -5.76 1.84 29.75
N GLY A 191 -4.60 1.48 29.20
CA GLY A 191 -3.84 0.32 29.65
C GLY A 191 -4.53 -1.02 29.34
N PRO A 192 -3.88 -2.16 29.69
CA PRO A 192 -4.45 -3.49 29.47
C PRO A 192 -5.77 -3.72 30.22
N SER A 193 -5.89 -3.20 31.45
CA SER A 193 -7.11 -3.33 32.27
C SER A 193 -8.27 -2.51 31.71
N GLY A 194 -8.01 -1.29 31.22
CA GLY A 194 -9.03 -0.49 30.55
C GLY A 194 -9.51 -1.14 29.24
N ALA A 195 -8.58 -1.73 28.48
CA ALA A 195 -8.91 -2.53 27.30
C ALA A 195 -9.79 -3.75 27.65
N ARG A 196 -9.52 -4.42 28.77
CA ARG A 196 -10.37 -5.51 29.27
C ARG A 196 -11.78 -5.03 29.63
N ALA A 197 -11.89 -3.90 30.32
CA ALA A 197 -13.19 -3.34 30.70
C ALA A 197 -14.04 -2.97 29.48
N ILE A 198 -13.44 -2.31 28.48
CA ILE A 198 -14.17 -1.95 27.26
C ILE A 198 -14.48 -3.18 26.40
N ALA A 199 -13.56 -4.15 26.30
CA ALA A 199 -13.81 -5.42 25.61
C ALA A 199 -15.03 -6.14 26.19
N PHE A 200 -15.13 -6.17 27.52
CA PHE A 200 -16.27 -6.77 28.21
C PHE A 200 -17.58 -6.03 27.92
N ALA A 201 -17.57 -4.70 28.00
CA ALA A 201 -18.76 -3.88 27.75
C ALA A 201 -19.24 -3.98 26.30
N LEU A 202 -18.33 -4.08 25.33
CA LEU A 202 -18.65 -4.15 23.91
C LEU A 202 -18.98 -5.56 23.41
N MET A 203 -18.76 -6.60 24.21
CA MET A 203 -18.98 -7.99 23.79
C MET A 203 -20.41 -8.27 23.30
N ARG A 204 -21.41 -7.60 23.90
CA ARG A 204 -22.83 -7.70 23.50
C ARG A 204 -23.38 -6.40 22.93
N ASN A 205 -22.51 -5.43 22.67
CA ASN A 205 -22.92 -4.17 22.09
C ASN A 205 -23.28 -4.38 20.61
N THR A 206 -24.46 -3.91 20.23
CA THR A 206 -25.01 -4.07 18.88
C THR A 206 -25.03 -2.77 18.10
N THR A 207 -24.58 -1.66 18.69
CA THR A 207 -24.66 -0.32 18.11
C THR A 207 -23.34 0.10 17.47
N THR A 208 -22.22 -0.19 18.12
CA THR A 208 -20.88 0.24 17.71
C THR A 208 -20.37 -0.61 16.55
N THR A 209 -20.12 0.05 15.43
CA THR A 209 -19.52 -0.54 14.23
C THR A 209 -18.05 -0.14 14.07
N THR A 210 -17.66 0.99 14.65
CA THR A 210 -16.31 1.57 14.55
C THR A 210 -15.72 1.81 15.93
N LEU A 211 -14.55 1.21 16.20
CA LEU A 211 -13.86 1.33 17.47
C LEU A 211 -12.42 1.82 17.25
N ASN A 212 -12.11 3.02 17.74
CA ASN A 212 -10.77 3.59 17.67
C ASN A 212 -10.13 3.64 19.06
N LEU A 213 -9.11 2.80 19.24
CA LEU A 213 -8.32 2.66 20.45
C LEU A 213 -6.85 3.04 20.22
N GLN A 214 -6.54 3.84 19.20
CA GLN A 214 -5.17 4.21 18.87
C GLN A 214 -4.47 4.91 20.04
N ASP A 215 -3.22 4.57 20.30
CA ASP A 215 -2.40 5.14 21.38
C ASP A 215 -3.09 5.14 22.76
N CYS A 216 -3.58 3.98 23.17
CA CYS A 216 -4.26 3.77 24.45
C CYS A 216 -3.44 2.92 25.44
N ALA A 217 -2.16 2.69 25.15
CA ALA A 217 -1.25 1.87 25.95
C ALA A 217 -1.78 0.46 26.25
N ILE A 218 -2.53 -0.13 25.32
CA ILE A 218 -3.23 -1.41 25.50
C ILE A 218 -2.26 -2.58 25.71
N GLY A 219 -1.13 -2.57 25.00
CA GLY A 219 -0.11 -3.62 25.10
C GLY A 219 -0.57 -5.00 24.59
N PRO A 220 0.28 -6.03 24.75
CA PRO A 220 -0.01 -7.39 24.30
C PRO A 220 -1.22 -8.01 25.01
N GLU A 221 -1.29 -7.89 26.33
CA GLU A 221 -2.40 -8.45 27.12
C GLU A 221 -3.73 -7.81 26.74
N GLY A 222 -3.76 -6.48 26.63
CA GLY A 222 -4.94 -5.73 26.23
C GLY A 222 -5.44 -6.13 24.84
N SER A 223 -4.52 -6.34 23.90
CA SER A 223 -4.88 -6.79 22.54
C SER A 223 -5.49 -8.19 22.52
N GLY A 224 -5.09 -9.07 23.45
CA GLY A 224 -5.73 -10.38 23.63
C GLY A 224 -7.18 -10.26 24.09
N TYR A 225 -7.50 -9.30 24.98
CA TYR A 225 -8.89 -9.03 25.36
C TYR A 225 -9.72 -8.48 24.19
N ILE A 226 -9.14 -7.60 23.37
CA ILE A 226 -9.80 -7.10 22.17
C ILE A 226 -9.99 -8.23 21.14
N ALA A 227 -9.02 -9.12 20.98
CA ALA A 227 -9.15 -10.28 20.10
C ALA A 227 -10.32 -11.18 20.54
N ARG A 228 -10.48 -11.42 21.85
CA ARG A 228 -11.64 -12.14 22.40
C ARG A 228 -12.95 -11.40 22.15
N LEU A 229 -12.98 -10.07 22.29
CA LEU A 229 -14.15 -9.26 21.91
C LEU A 229 -14.53 -9.53 20.46
N LEU A 230 -13.58 -9.56 19.54
CA LEU A 230 -13.85 -9.75 18.10
C LEU A 230 -14.27 -11.18 17.72
N LYS A 231 -13.97 -12.18 18.56
CA LYS A 231 -14.50 -13.56 18.36
C LYS A 231 -15.99 -13.66 18.70
N GLU A 232 -16.48 -12.80 19.60
CA GLU A 232 -17.86 -12.82 20.11
C GLU A 232 -18.75 -11.72 19.52
N ASN A 233 -18.18 -10.57 19.17
CA ASN A 233 -18.89 -9.43 18.63
C ASN A 233 -18.93 -9.49 17.09
N PHE A 234 -20.13 -9.40 16.53
CA PHE A 234 -20.37 -9.48 15.09
C PHE A 234 -20.77 -8.14 14.44
N TYR A 235 -20.71 -7.05 15.20
CA TYR A 235 -21.17 -5.72 14.75
C TYR A 235 -20.01 -4.77 14.45
N ILE A 236 -18.88 -4.93 15.13
CA ILE A 236 -17.67 -4.14 14.86
C ILE A 236 -17.10 -4.56 13.50
N THR A 237 -17.03 -3.59 12.59
CA THR A 237 -16.49 -3.75 11.24
C THR A 237 -15.19 -2.97 11.03
N GLU A 238 -14.94 -1.95 11.85
CA GLU A 238 -13.73 -1.13 11.79
C GLU A 238 -13.05 -1.04 13.16
N LEU A 239 -11.77 -1.40 13.21
CA LEU A 239 -10.97 -1.35 14.44
C LEU A 239 -9.61 -0.70 14.19
N ASP A 240 -9.28 0.29 15.02
CA ASP A 240 -7.95 0.89 15.09
C ASP A 240 -7.27 0.57 16.42
N LEU A 241 -6.22 -0.25 16.37
CA LEU A 241 -5.35 -0.58 17.49
C LEU A 241 -3.94 0.00 17.31
N GLY A 242 -3.75 0.97 16.41
CA GLY A 242 -2.43 1.53 16.14
C GLY A 242 -1.75 2.12 17.38
N GLN A 243 -0.42 2.18 17.39
CA GLN A 243 0.38 2.80 18.46
C GLN A 243 0.17 2.18 19.85
N ASN A 244 -0.23 0.90 19.95
CA ASN A 244 -0.52 0.24 21.23
C ASN A 244 0.55 -0.74 21.71
N LYS A 245 1.70 -0.86 21.02
CA LYS A 245 2.78 -1.79 21.39
C LYS A 245 2.25 -3.23 21.60
N ILE A 246 1.46 -3.69 20.66
CA ILE A 246 0.78 -4.99 20.68
C ILE A 246 1.79 -6.14 20.79
N LYS A 247 2.93 -6.04 20.12
CA LYS A 247 4.02 -7.03 20.12
C LYS A 247 3.54 -8.42 19.68
N SER A 248 4.42 -9.40 19.79
CA SER A 248 4.20 -10.76 19.30
C SER A 248 3.00 -11.53 19.88
N PRO A 249 2.75 -11.52 21.22
CA PRO A 249 1.60 -12.25 21.76
C PRO A 249 0.27 -11.70 21.23
N GLY A 250 0.19 -10.38 21.08
CA GLY A 250 -0.98 -9.74 20.49
C GLY A 250 -1.09 -9.98 18.99
N ALA A 251 0.03 -10.03 18.26
CA ALA A 251 0.04 -10.40 16.84
C ALA A 251 -0.56 -11.79 16.62
N GLN A 252 -0.22 -12.77 17.45
CA GLN A 252 -0.79 -14.11 17.41
C GLN A 252 -2.30 -14.09 17.69
N ALA A 253 -2.74 -13.40 18.74
CA ALA A 253 -4.16 -13.28 19.06
C ALA A 253 -4.97 -12.64 17.92
N ILE A 254 -4.41 -11.62 17.27
CA ILE A 254 -5.03 -10.96 16.11
C ILE A 254 -5.01 -11.87 14.88
N ALA A 255 -3.94 -12.63 14.65
CA ALA A 255 -3.87 -13.58 13.54
C ALA A 255 -4.95 -14.66 13.64
N GLU A 256 -5.21 -15.18 14.86
CA GLU A 256 -6.33 -16.11 15.10
C GLU A 256 -7.70 -15.46 14.83
N VAL A 257 -7.85 -14.18 15.15
CA VAL A 257 -9.08 -13.46 14.80
C VAL A 257 -9.19 -13.31 13.30
N LEU A 258 -8.10 -13.06 12.57
CA LEU A 258 -8.14 -12.98 11.11
C LEU A 258 -8.55 -14.32 10.47
N THR A 259 -8.27 -15.48 11.07
CA THR A 259 -8.70 -16.76 10.50
C THR A 259 -10.18 -17.03 10.71
N ASP A 260 -10.75 -16.58 11.84
CA ASP A 260 -12.09 -16.99 12.27
C ASP A 260 -13.15 -15.89 12.09
N ASN A 261 -12.77 -14.62 12.23
CA ASN A 261 -13.68 -13.48 12.17
C ASN A 261 -14.04 -13.12 10.72
N ASN A 262 -15.34 -12.94 10.51
CA ASN A 262 -15.94 -12.63 9.22
C ASN A 262 -16.72 -11.30 9.23
N THR A 263 -16.41 -10.40 10.16
CA THR A 263 -17.13 -9.13 10.34
C THR A 263 -16.24 -7.92 10.14
N ILE A 264 -14.97 -7.99 10.55
CA ILE A 264 -14.02 -6.90 10.41
C ILE A 264 -13.65 -6.70 8.95
N LYS A 265 -13.89 -5.49 8.46
CA LYS A 265 -13.53 -5.04 7.11
C LYS A 265 -12.30 -4.14 7.11
N THR A 266 -12.14 -3.33 8.16
CA THR A 266 -11.01 -2.42 8.32
C THR A 266 -10.28 -2.71 9.63
N LEU A 267 -8.99 -3.04 9.52
CA LEU A 267 -8.12 -3.28 10.68
C LEU A 267 -6.84 -2.46 10.57
N LYS A 268 -6.57 -1.62 11.57
CA LYS A 268 -5.36 -0.80 11.64
C LYS A 268 -4.49 -1.22 12.82
N LEU A 269 -3.26 -1.61 12.52
CA LEU A 269 -2.27 -2.15 13.44
C LEU A 269 -0.91 -1.45 13.28
N SER A 270 -0.91 -0.20 12.83
CA SER A 270 0.33 0.55 12.65
C SER A 270 1.04 0.80 13.98
N TRP A 271 2.37 0.92 13.99
CA TRP A 271 3.15 1.15 15.22
C TRP A 271 2.86 0.13 16.35
N SER A 272 2.81 -1.16 16.00
CA SER A 272 2.50 -2.25 16.93
C SER A 272 3.72 -3.03 17.43
N GLU A 273 4.93 -2.65 17.00
CA GLU A 273 6.20 -3.33 17.30
C GLU A 273 6.23 -4.81 16.82
N PHE A 274 5.54 -5.11 15.70
CA PHE A 274 5.62 -6.43 15.08
C PHE A 274 6.96 -6.65 14.39
N LYS A 275 7.46 -7.89 14.42
CA LYS A 275 8.75 -8.30 13.84
C LYS A 275 8.58 -9.48 12.89
N ASP A 276 9.66 -9.91 12.24
CA ASP A 276 9.65 -11.02 11.28
C ASP A 276 9.03 -12.32 11.81
N LYS A 277 9.28 -12.66 13.08
CA LYS A 277 8.67 -13.84 13.72
C LYS A 277 7.13 -13.81 13.78
N ASP A 278 6.54 -12.62 13.73
CA ASP A 278 5.09 -12.40 13.79
C ASP A 278 4.47 -12.42 12.38
N ALA A 279 5.29 -12.23 11.35
CA ALA A 279 4.82 -12.17 9.97
C ALA A 279 4.23 -13.51 9.50
N ALA A 280 4.72 -14.65 10.00
CA ALA A 280 4.21 -15.96 9.60
C ALA A 280 2.74 -16.15 9.96
N CYS A 281 2.33 -15.84 11.20
CA CYS A 281 0.94 -15.97 11.61
C CYS A 281 0.04 -14.91 10.97
N LEU A 282 0.53 -13.66 10.83
CA LEU A 282 -0.22 -12.61 10.16
C LEU A 282 -0.41 -12.89 8.66
N ALA A 283 0.62 -13.39 7.98
CA ALA A 283 0.54 -13.78 6.57
C ALA A 283 -0.45 -14.94 6.35
N GLU A 284 -0.49 -15.91 7.27
CA GLU A 284 -1.49 -16.98 7.28
C GLU A 284 -2.91 -16.42 7.42
N GLY A 285 -3.13 -15.55 8.40
CA GLY A 285 -4.43 -14.90 8.62
C GLY A 285 -4.86 -14.07 7.42
N ILE A 286 -3.96 -13.28 6.83
CA ILE A 286 -4.20 -12.54 5.59
C ILE A 286 -4.55 -13.50 4.46
N ARG A 287 -3.80 -14.58 4.26
CA ARG A 287 -4.05 -15.51 3.15
C ARG A 287 -5.46 -16.11 3.20
N VAL A 288 -5.94 -16.46 4.39
CA VAL A 288 -7.24 -17.13 4.58
C VAL A 288 -8.40 -16.13 4.58
N ASN A 289 -8.21 -14.94 5.16
CA ASN A 289 -9.31 -13.99 5.35
C ASN A 289 -9.73 -13.34 4.01
N GLN A 290 -10.95 -13.62 3.57
CA GLN A 290 -11.54 -13.03 2.36
C GLN A 290 -12.54 -11.88 2.65
N VAL A 291 -12.73 -11.53 3.92
CA VAL A 291 -13.68 -10.49 4.34
C VAL A 291 -12.98 -9.15 4.57
N LEU A 292 -11.77 -9.18 5.11
CA LEU A 292 -10.98 -7.99 5.39
C LEU A 292 -10.63 -7.28 4.08
N THR A 293 -11.12 -6.05 3.91
CA THR A 293 -10.87 -5.25 2.71
C THR A 293 -9.77 -4.22 2.90
N ARG A 294 -9.53 -3.77 4.15
CA ARG A 294 -8.50 -2.76 4.45
C ARG A 294 -7.65 -3.18 5.63
N LEU A 295 -6.34 -3.27 5.40
CA LEU A 295 -5.34 -3.60 6.42
C LEU A 295 -4.22 -2.57 6.44
N ASP A 296 -3.95 -2.00 7.61
CA ASP A 296 -2.79 -1.15 7.86
C ASP A 296 -1.83 -1.83 8.83
N LEU A 297 -0.65 -2.19 8.30
CA LEU A 297 0.48 -2.78 9.02
C LEU A 297 1.70 -1.84 8.99
N SER A 298 1.50 -0.55 8.68
CA SER A 298 2.59 0.42 8.54
C SER A 298 3.37 0.66 9.84
N HIS A 299 4.60 1.15 9.72
CA HIS A 299 5.44 1.52 10.85
C HIS A 299 5.60 0.40 11.89
N ASN A 300 5.82 -0.83 11.42
CA ASN A 300 6.24 -1.93 12.27
C ASN A 300 7.73 -2.24 11.99
N GLU A 301 8.27 -3.22 12.70
CA GLU A 301 9.63 -3.70 12.52
C GLU A 301 9.64 -5.02 11.75
N PHE A 302 8.70 -5.18 10.81
CA PHE A 302 8.87 -6.17 9.76
C PHE A 302 10.21 -5.86 9.05
N ALA A 303 10.85 -6.87 8.53
CA ALA A 303 12.09 -6.74 7.79
C ALA A 303 12.05 -7.68 6.59
N GLU A 304 13.21 -8.09 6.09
CA GLU A 304 13.30 -8.80 4.82
C GLU A 304 12.56 -10.16 4.83
N GLU A 305 12.60 -10.90 5.95
CA GLU A 305 11.95 -12.22 6.03
C GLU A 305 10.42 -12.10 6.03
N ALA A 306 9.86 -11.10 6.71
CA ALA A 306 8.44 -10.81 6.68
C ALA A 306 7.93 -10.53 5.26
N GLY A 307 8.67 -9.73 4.48
CA GLY A 307 8.30 -9.41 3.10
C GLY A 307 8.20 -10.65 2.21
N VAL A 308 9.08 -11.63 2.42
CA VAL A 308 9.05 -12.91 1.71
C VAL A 308 7.79 -13.71 2.03
N LEU A 309 7.27 -13.60 3.25
CA LEU A 309 6.04 -14.27 3.68
C LEU A 309 4.77 -13.55 3.22
N PHE A 310 4.78 -12.22 3.18
CA PHE A 310 3.64 -11.43 2.70
C PHE A 310 3.38 -11.58 1.20
N GLY A 311 4.42 -11.80 0.38
CA GLY A 311 4.26 -12.01 -1.07
C GLY A 311 3.25 -13.11 -1.42
N PRO A 312 3.46 -14.36 -0.98
CA PRO A 312 2.50 -15.46 -1.20
C PRO A 312 1.13 -15.23 -0.52
N ALA A 313 1.07 -14.51 0.60
CA ALA A 313 -0.20 -14.18 1.24
C ALA A 313 -1.03 -13.21 0.39
N ILE A 314 -0.38 -12.21 -0.22
CA ILE A 314 -1.01 -11.28 -1.17
C ILE A 314 -1.45 -12.03 -2.43
N ASP A 315 -0.62 -12.92 -2.98
CA ASP A 315 -0.94 -13.72 -4.18
C ASP A 315 -2.26 -14.50 -4.03
N ALA A 316 -2.43 -15.17 -2.88
CA ALA A 316 -3.56 -16.04 -2.62
C ALA A 316 -4.78 -15.33 -1.99
N ASN A 317 -4.65 -14.08 -1.55
CA ASN A 317 -5.78 -13.32 -1.01
C ASN A 317 -6.60 -12.67 -2.14
N GLY A 318 -7.93 -12.86 -2.12
CA GLY A 318 -8.85 -12.27 -3.09
C GLY A 318 -9.88 -11.31 -2.49
N GLY A 319 -9.75 -10.93 -1.22
CA GLY A 319 -10.67 -10.03 -0.53
C GLY A 319 -10.09 -8.66 -0.18
N LEU A 320 -8.77 -8.56 -0.03
CA LEU A 320 -8.08 -7.35 0.41
C LEU A 320 -7.97 -6.35 -0.74
N GLU A 321 -8.50 -5.15 -0.54
CA GLU A 321 -8.53 -4.05 -1.51
C GLU A 321 -7.50 -2.97 -1.18
N TYR A 322 -7.18 -2.78 0.10
CA TYR A 322 -6.22 -1.81 0.60
C TYR A 322 -5.22 -2.49 1.55
N LEU A 323 -3.93 -2.31 1.27
CA LEU A 323 -2.86 -2.77 2.13
C LEU A 323 -1.81 -1.67 2.31
N ASN A 324 -1.51 -1.33 3.57
CA ASN A 324 -0.39 -0.46 3.91
C ASN A 324 0.69 -1.25 4.63
N LEU A 325 1.87 -1.35 4.00
CA LEU A 325 3.09 -1.95 4.54
C LEU A 325 4.23 -0.93 4.60
N SER A 326 3.93 0.38 4.58
CA SER A 326 4.96 1.41 4.64
C SER A 326 5.79 1.36 5.93
N TRP A 327 7.03 1.83 5.88
CA TRP A 327 7.92 1.89 7.06
C TRP A 327 8.13 0.53 7.77
N ASN A 328 8.47 -0.50 7.01
CA ASN A 328 8.63 -1.88 7.49
C ASN A 328 9.92 -2.54 7.00
N HIS A 329 10.94 -1.76 6.61
CA HIS A 329 12.27 -2.25 6.25
C HIS A 329 12.32 -3.56 5.43
N LEU A 330 11.36 -3.79 4.53
CA LEU A 330 11.17 -5.09 3.86
C LEU A 330 12.29 -5.42 2.85
N ARG A 331 13.11 -4.43 2.48
CA ARG A 331 14.30 -4.56 1.61
C ARG A 331 14.03 -5.22 0.26
N GLY A 332 15.10 -5.49 -0.48
CA GLY A 332 15.05 -6.02 -1.85
C GLY A 332 14.32 -7.35 -1.97
N LYS A 333 14.65 -8.36 -1.13
CA LYS A 333 13.99 -9.68 -1.27
C LYS A 333 12.50 -9.62 -0.92
N GLY A 334 12.12 -8.82 0.08
CA GLY A 334 10.71 -8.57 0.39
C GLY A 334 9.99 -7.90 -0.78
N GLY A 335 10.61 -6.90 -1.40
CA GLY A 335 10.09 -6.25 -2.61
C GLY A 335 9.91 -7.21 -3.79
N ILE A 336 10.86 -8.13 -4.00
CA ILE A 336 10.76 -9.17 -5.05
C ILE A 336 9.59 -10.11 -4.78
N ALA A 337 9.42 -10.57 -3.53
CA ALA A 337 8.35 -11.49 -3.16
C ALA A 337 6.97 -10.82 -3.29
N ILE A 338 6.84 -9.57 -2.84
CA ILE A 338 5.61 -8.78 -2.99
C ILE A 338 5.31 -8.54 -4.47
N GLY A 339 6.29 -8.13 -5.27
CA GLY A 339 6.12 -7.99 -6.73
C GLY A 339 5.59 -9.27 -7.37
N LYS A 340 6.17 -10.44 -7.04
CA LYS A 340 5.65 -11.73 -7.53
C LYS A 340 4.20 -11.98 -7.13
N GLY A 341 3.82 -11.70 -5.88
CA GLY A 341 2.45 -11.90 -5.42
C GLY A 341 1.43 -10.95 -6.04
N LEU A 342 1.85 -9.74 -6.43
CA LEU A 342 0.96 -8.79 -7.12
C LEU A 342 0.60 -9.23 -8.54
N ARG A 343 1.44 -10.05 -9.18
CA ARG A 343 1.26 -10.45 -10.58
C ARG A 343 -0.11 -11.09 -10.85
N ALA A 344 -0.56 -11.97 -9.96
CA ALA A 344 -1.83 -12.69 -10.11
C ALA A 344 -2.92 -12.24 -9.13
N ASN A 345 -2.60 -11.36 -8.17
CA ASN A 345 -3.60 -10.83 -7.24
C ASN A 345 -4.71 -10.10 -8.01
N CYS A 346 -5.96 -10.40 -7.65
CA CYS A 346 -7.17 -9.96 -8.35
C CYS A 346 -8.10 -9.08 -7.50
N SER A 347 -7.66 -8.61 -6.32
CA SER A 347 -8.49 -7.83 -5.40
C SER A 347 -7.88 -6.50 -4.99
N LEU A 348 -6.56 -6.43 -4.89
CA LEU A 348 -5.85 -5.30 -4.30
C LEU A 348 -5.85 -4.11 -5.24
N GLN A 349 -6.44 -3.01 -4.79
CA GLN A 349 -6.59 -1.76 -5.54
C GLN A 349 -5.58 -0.71 -5.06
N THR A 350 -5.32 -0.65 -3.76
CA THR A 350 -4.39 0.31 -3.15
C THR A 350 -3.31 -0.40 -2.36
N LEU A 351 -2.06 -0.07 -2.66
CA LEU A 351 -0.90 -0.63 -1.99
C LEU A 351 0.13 0.45 -1.67
N ASP A 352 0.43 0.61 -0.39
CA ASP A 352 1.49 1.50 0.10
C ASP A 352 2.69 0.66 0.57
N LEU A 353 3.80 0.78 -0.16
CA LEU A 353 5.08 0.14 0.12
C LEU A 353 6.17 1.20 0.39
N SER A 354 5.80 2.44 0.69
CA SER A 354 6.77 3.51 0.90
C SER A 354 7.70 3.21 2.08
N TRP A 355 8.92 3.75 2.05
CA TRP A 355 9.89 3.61 3.15
C TRP A 355 10.32 2.17 3.50
N ASN A 356 10.43 1.28 2.52
CA ASN A 356 10.86 -0.11 2.74
C ASN A 356 12.29 -0.43 2.25
N GLY A 357 12.89 0.47 1.46
CA GLY A 357 14.25 0.29 0.96
C GLY A 357 14.39 -0.86 -0.04
N PHE A 358 13.41 -1.03 -0.93
CA PHE A 358 13.37 -2.08 -1.96
C PHE A 358 14.52 -2.06 -2.97
N ALA A 359 15.17 -0.90 -3.17
CA ALA A 359 16.17 -0.70 -4.21
C ALA A 359 15.65 -1.10 -5.61
N ASP A 360 16.55 -1.27 -6.57
CA ASP A 360 16.19 -1.47 -7.97
C ASP A 360 15.61 -2.85 -8.26
N GLU A 361 16.02 -3.87 -7.49
CA GLU A 361 15.59 -5.25 -7.66
C GLU A 361 14.10 -5.41 -7.30
N GLY A 362 13.67 -4.79 -6.19
CA GLY A 362 12.26 -4.76 -5.83
C GLY A 362 11.43 -3.92 -6.80
N ALA A 363 11.95 -2.77 -7.25
CA ALA A 363 11.28 -1.95 -8.27
C ALA A 363 11.10 -2.69 -9.61
N ALA A 364 12.12 -3.46 -10.03
CA ALA A 364 12.05 -4.29 -11.24
C ALA A 364 11.01 -5.40 -11.12
N ALA A 365 10.91 -6.06 -9.97
CA ALA A 365 9.90 -7.09 -9.72
C ALA A 365 8.47 -6.50 -9.78
N ILE A 366 8.27 -5.31 -9.22
CA ILE A 366 6.97 -4.61 -9.28
C ILE A 366 6.68 -4.14 -10.71
N GLY A 367 7.69 -3.67 -11.45
CA GLY A 367 7.55 -3.34 -12.87
C GLY A 367 7.07 -4.54 -13.69
N GLU A 368 7.63 -5.72 -13.44
CA GLU A 368 7.20 -6.93 -14.13
C GLU A 368 5.78 -7.35 -13.72
N SER A 369 5.41 -7.23 -12.45
CA SER A 369 4.06 -7.57 -11.99
C SER A 369 2.98 -6.67 -12.57
N LEU A 370 3.27 -5.38 -12.76
CA LEU A 370 2.34 -4.43 -13.35
C LEU A 370 1.98 -4.75 -14.82
N ARG A 371 2.79 -5.57 -15.52
CA ARG A 371 2.45 -5.99 -16.88
C ARG A 371 1.18 -6.85 -16.95
N GLU A 372 0.92 -7.61 -15.89
CA GLU A 372 -0.16 -8.60 -15.85
C GLU A 372 -1.24 -8.24 -14.84
N ASN A 373 -0.86 -7.56 -13.75
CA ASN A 373 -1.82 -7.07 -12.78
C ASN A 373 -2.79 -6.08 -13.44
N ASN A 374 -4.08 -6.29 -13.20
CA ASN A 374 -5.17 -5.51 -13.79
C ASN A 374 -6.15 -4.97 -12.73
N THR A 375 -5.72 -4.93 -11.47
CA THR A 375 -6.59 -4.56 -10.34
C THR A 375 -6.03 -3.39 -9.55
N LEU A 376 -4.71 -3.25 -9.48
CA LEU A 376 -4.05 -2.20 -8.75
C LEU A 376 -4.25 -0.86 -9.45
N THR A 377 -4.82 0.10 -8.72
CA THR A 377 -5.07 1.47 -9.18
C THR A 377 -4.15 2.47 -8.50
N ASP A 378 -3.71 2.20 -7.27
CA ASP A 378 -2.99 3.13 -6.43
C ASP A 378 -1.75 2.45 -5.82
N LEU A 379 -0.57 2.91 -6.20
CA LEU A 379 0.70 2.35 -5.75
C LEU A 379 1.61 3.45 -5.19
N ASP A 380 2.10 3.27 -3.97
CA ASP A 380 3.14 4.11 -3.38
C ASP A 380 4.45 3.34 -3.17
N LEU A 381 5.50 3.80 -3.85
CA LEU A 381 6.89 3.34 -3.81
C LEU A 381 7.85 4.43 -3.31
N SER A 382 7.35 5.50 -2.70
CA SER A 382 8.18 6.62 -2.26
C SER A 382 9.22 6.19 -1.21
N ASN A 383 10.39 6.82 -1.18
CA ASN A 383 11.46 6.51 -0.21
C ASN A 383 11.92 5.03 -0.18
N ASN A 384 12.08 4.40 -1.34
CA ASN A 384 12.53 3.01 -1.44
C ASN A 384 13.97 2.82 -1.93
N ARG A 385 14.75 3.91 -2.07
CA ARG A 385 16.11 3.91 -2.62
C ARG A 385 16.17 3.38 -4.06
N ILE A 386 15.13 3.65 -4.84
CA ILE A 386 15.03 3.27 -6.25
C ILE A 386 15.86 4.26 -7.08
N SER A 387 16.86 3.77 -7.80
CA SER A 387 17.70 4.57 -8.68
C SER A 387 17.04 4.78 -10.05
N THR A 388 17.80 5.37 -10.98
CA THR A 388 17.43 5.42 -12.40
C THR A 388 17.18 4.03 -12.99
N GLU A 389 18.00 3.02 -12.67
CA GLU A 389 17.85 1.66 -13.18
C GLU A 389 16.53 1.03 -12.74
N GLY A 390 16.18 1.13 -11.46
CA GLY A 390 14.90 0.63 -10.95
C GLY A 390 13.70 1.37 -11.55
N ALA A 391 13.81 2.68 -11.74
CA ALA A 391 12.79 3.49 -12.41
C ALA A 391 12.57 3.05 -13.87
N MET A 392 13.66 2.77 -14.60
CA MET A 392 13.62 2.27 -15.97
C MET A 392 13.05 0.85 -16.07
N ALA A 393 13.22 0.02 -15.04
CA ALA A 393 12.57 -1.28 -14.98
C ALA A 393 11.06 -1.13 -14.77
N LEU A 394 10.65 -0.25 -13.85
CA LEU A 394 9.24 0.05 -13.58
C LEU A 394 8.54 0.64 -14.81
N SER A 395 9.20 1.52 -15.55
CA SER A 395 8.62 2.17 -16.74
C SER A 395 8.25 1.17 -17.84
N LYS A 396 9.00 0.07 -17.98
CA LYS A 396 8.66 -1.00 -18.94
C LYS A 396 7.36 -1.71 -18.59
N GLY A 397 6.99 -1.78 -17.31
CA GLY A 397 5.69 -2.28 -16.84
C GLY A 397 4.56 -1.30 -17.13
N LEU A 398 4.77 -0.03 -16.78
CA LEU A 398 3.81 1.05 -17.03
C LEU A 398 3.49 1.27 -18.50
N GLN A 399 4.43 0.94 -19.41
CA GLN A 399 4.22 1.04 -20.84
C GLN A 399 3.09 0.14 -21.37
N VAL A 400 2.74 -0.93 -20.64
CA VAL A 400 1.67 -1.87 -21.04
C VAL A 400 0.51 -1.89 -20.05
N ASN A 401 0.71 -1.42 -18.81
CA ASN A 401 -0.33 -1.40 -17.80
C ASN A 401 -1.40 -0.35 -18.13
N ASN A 402 -2.67 -0.72 -18.00
CA ASN A 402 -3.82 0.14 -18.30
C ASN A 402 -4.78 0.29 -17.10
N THR A 403 -4.33 -0.03 -15.89
CA THR A 403 -5.17 -0.06 -14.69
C THR A 403 -4.68 0.88 -13.60
N LEU A 404 -3.37 1.08 -13.49
CA LEU A 404 -2.76 1.94 -12.49
C LEU A 404 -3.11 3.41 -12.79
N LYS A 405 -3.73 4.05 -11.81
CA LYS A 405 -4.18 5.45 -11.87
C LYS A 405 -3.25 6.39 -11.14
N ILE A 406 -2.74 5.97 -9.98
CA ILE A 406 -1.93 6.78 -9.10
C ILE A 406 -0.62 6.06 -8.82
N LEU A 407 0.49 6.65 -9.27
CA LEU A 407 1.84 6.21 -8.93
C LEU A 407 2.54 7.28 -8.10
N ARG A 408 2.94 6.91 -6.88
CA ARG A 408 3.82 7.74 -6.04
C ARG A 408 5.18 7.07 -6.00
N ILE A 409 6.22 7.76 -6.44
CA ILE A 409 7.60 7.22 -6.44
C ILE A 409 8.62 8.30 -6.07
N GLY A 410 8.17 9.46 -5.61
CA GLY A 410 9.03 10.54 -5.15
C GLY A 410 9.94 10.13 -3.98
N MET A 411 10.88 11.02 -3.63
CA MET A 411 11.85 10.77 -2.56
C MET A 411 12.72 9.52 -2.82
N ASN A 412 12.96 9.22 -4.10
CA ASN A 412 13.88 8.19 -4.57
C ASN A 412 14.97 8.84 -5.43
N PRO A 413 16.21 8.29 -5.47
CA PRO A 413 17.28 8.77 -6.33
C PRO A 413 17.07 8.42 -7.82
N LEU A 414 15.89 8.71 -8.37
CA LEU A 414 15.50 8.39 -9.75
C LEU A 414 16.32 9.20 -10.78
N GLN A 415 16.77 10.38 -10.37
CA GLN A 415 17.38 11.41 -11.22
C GLN A 415 16.45 11.85 -12.36
N ASN A 416 16.92 12.78 -13.19
CA ASN A 416 16.16 13.23 -14.36
C ASN A 416 15.85 12.08 -15.33
N ALA A 417 16.83 11.22 -15.60
CA ALA A 417 16.69 10.10 -16.53
C ALA A 417 15.59 9.10 -16.12
N GLY A 418 15.46 8.79 -14.82
CA GLY A 418 14.41 7.90 -14.33
C GLY A 418 13.02 8.52 -14.45
N ALA A 419 12.87 9.81 -14.12
CA ALA A 419 11.62 10.54 -14.34
C ALA A 419 11.24 10.62 -15.81
N PHE A 420 12.20 10.94 -16.69
CA PHE A 420 12.01 10.97 -18.13
C PHE A 420 11.55 9.60 -18.66
N GLY A 421 12.17 8.52 -18.19
CA GLY A 421 11.79 7.16 -18.57
C GLY A 421 10.36 6.79 -18.18
N LEU A 422 9.94 7.13 -16.95
CA LEU A 422 8.56 6.92 -16.48
C LEU A 422 7.56 7.72 -17.33
N LEU A 423 7.82 9.00 -17.57
CA LEU A 423 6.93 9.85 -18.36
C LEU A 423 6.87 9.43 -19.84
N THR A 424 7.99 8.99 -20.40
CA THR A 424 8.05 8.47 -21.77
C THR A 424 7.26 7.18 -21.91
N SER A 425 7.27 6.31 -20.89
CA SER A 425 6.46 5.08 -20.91
C SER A 425 4.97 5.37 -21.00
N MET A 426 4.50 6.41 -20.30
CA MET A 426 3.11 6.87 -20.35
C MET A 426 2.79 7.51 -21.71
N LYS A 427 3.68 8.33 -22.27
CA LYS A 427 3.51 8.89 -23.64
C LYS A 427 3.34 7.79 -24.69
N ASN A 428 4.07 6.69 -24.53
CA ASN A 428 4.04 5.55 -25.45
C ASN A 428 2.87 4.58 -25.19
N ASN A 429 2.14 4.74 -24.08
CA ASN A 429 1.01 3.89 -23.72
C ASN A 429 -0.31 4.62 -23.97
N VAL A 430 -0.95 4.30 -25.10
CA VAL A 430 -2.21 4.92 -25.54
C VAL A 430 -3.37 4.60 -24.59
N ASP A 431 -3.33 3.44 -23.93
CA ASP A 431 -4.38 2.95 -23.04
C ASP A 431 -4.05 3.20 -21.55
N SER A 432 -3.05 4.04 -21.26
CA SER A 432 -2.65 4.35 -19.88
C SER A 432 -3.82 4.94 -19.08
N ALA A 433 -4.11 4.35 -17.92
CA ALA A 433 -5.08 4.86 -16.96
C ALA A 433 -4.49 5.84 -15.94
N LEU A 434 -3.20 6.19 -16.05
CA LEU A 434 -2.54 7.09 -15.11
C LEU A 434 -3.21 8.47 -15.10
N GLU A 435 -3.75 8.83 -13.94
CA GLU A 435 -4.35 10.12 -13.62
C GLU A 435 -3.38 10.97 -12.76
N LYS A 436 -2.48 10.33 -12.02
CA LYS A 436 -1.56 11.03 -11.11
C LYS A 436 -0.22 10.33 -10.98
N ILE A 437 0.86 11.09 -11.20
CA ILE A 437 2.24 10.63 -10.95
C ILE A 437 2.97 11.63 -10.05
N LEU A 438 3.44 11.16 -8.89
CA LEU A 438 4.14 11.97 -7.90
C LEU A 438 5.64 11.62 -7.91
N LEU A 439 6.42 12.54 -8.47
CA LEU A 439 7.89 12.54 -8.58
C LEU A 439 8.50 13.61 -7.64
N ASN A 440 7.87 13.83 -6.48
CA ASN A 440 8.35 14.78 -5.48
C ASN A 440 9.83 14.51 -5.18
N SER A 441 10.62 15.58 -5.00
CA SER A 441 12.09 15.56 -4.82
C SER A 441 12.94 15.25 -6.06
N VAL A 442 12.35 14.89 -7.20
CA VAL A 442 13.13 14.74 -8.45
C VAL A 442 13.26 16.10 -9.11
N VAL A 443 14.51 16.52 -9.30
CA VAL A 443 14.84 17.70 -10.09
C VAL A 443 14.86 17.31 -11.56
N ILE A 444 13.97 17.91 -12.35
CA ILE A 444 13.87 17.67 -13.79
C ILE A 444 14.52 18.81 -14.60
N ASN A 445 15.06 18.46 -15.78
CA ASN A 445 15.61 19.38 -16.77
C ASN A 445 14.51 19.93 -17.70
N LEU A 446 14.90 20.87 -18.59
CA LEU A 446 13.99 21.51 -19.55
C LEU A 446 13.35 20.52 -20.53
N GLU A 447 14.13 19.57 -21.05
CA GLU A 447 13.61 18.49 -21.91
C GLU A 447 12.48 17.70 -21.24
N THR A 448 12.69 17.27 -19.99
CA THR A 448 11.68 16.52 -19.23
C THR A 448 10.49 17.40 -18.88
N GLN A 449 10.72 18.70 -18.62
CA GLN A 449 9.64 19.66 -18.42
C GLN A 449 8.78 19.82 -19.69
N ALA A 450 9.38 19.90 -20.88
CA ALA A 450 8.65 19.96 -22.14
C ALA A 450 7.81 18.68 -22.36
N LEU A 451 8.33 17.51 -21.97
CA LEU A 451 7.57 16.27 -21.97
C LEU A 451 6.38 16.31 -20.99
N VAL A 452 6.56 16.86 -19.79
CA VAL A 452 5.46 17.07 -18.82
C VAL A 452 4.39 17.98 -19.42
N GLU A 453 4.76 19.12 -20.00
CA GLU A 453 3.83 20.06 -20.62
C GLU A 453 3.06 19.43 -21.79
N LEU A 454 3.74 18.64 -22.62
CA LEU A 454 3.10 17.86 -23.69
C LEU A 454 2.05 16.89 -23.14
N LEU A 455 2.38 16.13 -22.10
CA LEU A 455 1.50 15.14 -21.49
C LEU A 455 0.28 15.80 -20.83
N LEU A 456 0.47 16.93 -20.14
CA LEU A 456 -0.63 17.71 -19.56
C LEU A 456 -1.54 18.32 -20.62
N GLY A 457 -0.98 18.71 -21.77
CA GLY A 457 -1.75 19.18 -22.94
C GLY A 457 -2.57 18.08 -23.60
N GLN A 458 -2.08 16.83 -23.60
CA GLN A 458 -2.78 15.67 -24.16
C GLN A 458 -3.83 15.09 -23.19
N HIS A 459 -3.60 15.20 -21.88
CA HIS A 459 -4.43 14.58 -20.85
C HIS A 459 -4.85 15.59 -19.78
N PRO A 460 -6.01 16.28 -19.94
CA PRO A 460 -6.42 17.37 -19.04
C PRO A 460 -6.77 16.95 -17.61
N GLY A 461 -6.88 15.64 -17.33
CA GLY A 461 -7.08 15.09 -15.97
C GLY A 461 -5.79 14.62 -15.29
N LEU A 462 -4.66 14.65 -15.98
CA LEU A 462 -3.38 14.15 -15.48
C LEU A 462 -2.75 15.16 -14.51
N THR A 463 -2.29 14.68 -13.37
CA THR A 463 -1.52 15.46 -12.39
C THR A 463 -0.10 14.91 -12.29
N ILE A 464 0.89 15.72 -12.65
CA ILE A 464 2.31 15.42 -12.48
C ILE A 464 2.88 16.33 -11.41
N ALA A 465 3.38 15.78 -10.29
CA ALA A 465 4.12 16.55 -9.30
C ALA A 465 5.62 16.27 -9.43
N CYS A 466 6.42 17.28 -9.74
CA CYS A 466 7.87 17.20 -9.87
C CYS A 466 8.51 18.52 -9.43
N THR A 467 9.81 18.52 -9.17
CA THR A 467 10.55 19.76 -8.85
C THR A 467 11.27 20.23 -10.10
N VAL A 468 10.90 21.41 -10.61
CA VAL A 468 11.64 22.06 -11.69
C VAL A 468 12.89 22.70 -11.09
N SER A 469 14.05 22.47 -11.71
CA SER A 469 15.29 23.11 -11.29
C SER A 469 15.15 24.64 -11.32
N LYS A 470 15.25 25.30 -10.15
CA LYS A 470 15.29 26.77 -10.04
C LYS A 470 16.66 27.36 -10.35
N ARG A 471 17.56 26.63 -11.03
CA ARG A 471 18.64 27.30 -11.80
C ARG A 471 18.03 27.93 -13.05
N SER A 472 17.14 28.89 -12.81
CA SER A 472 16.78 29.92 -13.77
C SER A 472 17.85 31.02 -13.68
N GLY A 473 19.06 30.67 -14.12
CA GLY A 473 19.89 31.59 -14.89
C GLY A 473 19.53 31.36 -16.35
N LYS A 474 18.37 31.90 -16.75
CA LYS A 474 17.77 31.94 -18.10
C LYS A 474 17.23 30.65 -18.72
N LEU A 475 15.91 30.62 -18.67
CA LEU A 475 14.98 29.95 -19.57
C LEU A 475 14.97 30.62 -20.97
N SER A 476 16.07 30.56 -21.73
CA SER A 476 16.08 31.04 -23.14
C SER A 476 16.62 30.06 -24.17
N ASP A 477 17.52 29.13 -23.80
CA ASP A 477 18.33 28.49 -24.84
C ASP A 477 17.65 27.34 -25.60
N GLU A 478 16.56 26.74 -25.08
CA GLU A 478 15.79 25.72 -25.82
C GLU A 478 14.52 26.26 -26.50
N LEU A 479 14.13 27.50 -26.18
CA LEU A 479 13.20 28.28 -27.02
C LEU A 479 13.94 29.03 -28.13
N ASP A 480 15.27 29.14 -28.08
CA ASP A 480 16.11 29.79 -29.09
C ASP A 480 16.29 28.97 -30.38
N ASP A 481 16.06 27.65 -30.36
CA ASP A 481 15.99 26.84 -31.59
C ASP A 481 14.62 26.95 -32.28
N LEU A 482 13.60 27.46 -31.58
CA LEU A 482 12.28 27.78 -32.15
C LEU A 482 12.09 29.29 -32.41
N PHE A 483 12.86 30.16 -31.74
CA PHE A 483 12.79 31.63 -31.85
C PHE A 483 14.17 32.28 -31.63
N GLY A 484 15.16 31.97 -32.48
CA GLY A 484 16.52 32.45 -32.28
C GLY A 484 16.67 33.98 -32.24
N SER A 485 17.38 34.48 -31.22
CA SER A 485 18.39 35.55 -31.37
C SER A 485 19.09 35.88 -30.03
N ASN A 486 20.30 35.36 -29.78
CA ASN A 486 21.52 36.16 -29.54
C ASN A 486 22.83 35.41 -29.16
N LYS A 487 23.00 34.11 -29.43
CA LYS A 487 24.33 33.46 -29.28
C LYS A 487 25.37 33.81 -30.36
N LYS A 488 24.99 34.49 -31.46
CA LYS A 488 25.94 34.92 -32.50
C LYS A 488 26.91 36.05 -32.09
N ASN A 489 26.74 36.61 -30.89
CA ASN A 489 27.58 37.69 -30.38
C ASN A 489 28.43 37.28 -29.17
N ASP A 490 28.36 36.02 -28.73
CA ASP A 490 29.19 35.51 -27.64
C ASP A 490 30.56 35.10 -28.20
N LEU A 491 31.60 35.74 -27.69
CA LEU A 491 32.96 35.66 -28.21
C LEU A 491 33.58 34.29 -27.96
N ILE A 492 33.25 33.69 -26.81
CA ILE A 492 33.69 32.34 -26.47
C ILE A 492 33.02 31.32 -27.41
N TYR A 493 31.75 31.53 -27.74
CA TYR A 493 31.00 30.67 -28.67
C TYR A 493 31.57 30.73 -30.10
N ILE A 494 31.91 31.91 -30.60
CA ILE A 494 32.53 32.06 -31.93
C ILE A 494 33.89 31.35 -31.97
N LEU A 495 34.68 31.43 -30.88
CA LEU A 495 35.96 30.73 -30.77
C LEU A 495 35.75 29.20 -30.70
N LYS A 496 34.87 28.71 -29.83
CA LYS A 496 34.55 27.26 -29.68
C LYS A 496 34.08 26.66 -31.00
N GLN A 497 33.15 27.32 -31.69
CA GLN A 497 32.65 26.88 -33.00
C GLN A 497 33.76 26.81 -34.05
N TYR A 498 34.69 27.78 -34.06
CA TYR A 498 35.81 27.80 -35.01
C TYR A 498 36.83 26.67 -34.74
N VAL A 499 37.15 26.43 -33.46
CA VAL A 499 38.05 25.36 -33.02
C VAL A 499 37.49 23.99 -33.41
N GLU A 500 36.19 23.78 -33.23
CA GLU A 500 35.48 22.57 -33.62
C GLU A 500 35.42 22.38 -35.14
N GLU A 501 35.09 23.43 -35.90
CA GLU A 501 34.99 23.36 -37.38
C GLU A 501 36.34 23.03 -38.03
N LYS A 502 37.44 23.56 -37.49
CA LYS A 502 38.80 23.28 -37.99
C LYS A 502 39.47 22.09 -37.33
N ASN A 503 38.78 21.42 -36.39
CA ASN A 503 39.26 20.26 -35.64
C ASN A 503 40.63 20.49 -34.97
N TYR A 504 40.81 21.68 -34.39
CA TYR A 504 42.00 22.00 -33.63
C TYR A 504 41.89 21.47 -32.20
N ARG A 505 42.97 20.94 -31.64
CA ARG A 505 43.04 20.69 -30.20
C ARG A 505 43.46 21.99 -29.52
N LEU A 506 42.81 22.36 -28.41
CA LEU A 506 43.14 23.61 -27.68
C LEU A 506 44.63 23.68 -27.28
N VAL A 507 45.23 22.54 -26.92
CA VAL A 507 46.67 22.45 -26.64
C VAL A 507 47.55 22.82 -27.84
N ASP A 508 47.12 22.50 -29.06
CA ASP A 508 47.87 22.84 -30.28
C ASP A 508 47.76 24.33 -30.60
N LEU A 509 46.59 24.94 -30.31
CA LEU A 509 46.38 26.38 -30.48
C LEU A 509 47.16 27.20 -29.45
N PHE A 510 47.13 26.77 -28.19
CA PHE A 510 47.88 27.42 -27.11
C PHE A 510 49.39 27.42 -27.40
N ASN A 511 49.94 26.25 -27.74
CA ASN A 511 51.36 26.12 -28.13
C ASN A 511 51.72 26.87 -29.41
N GLN A 512 50.75 27.14 -30.29
CA GLN A 512 50.99 27.96 -31.49
C GLN A 512 51.03 29.46 -31.16
N PHE A 513 50.33 29.88 -30.11
CA PHE A 513 50.28 31.27 -29.67
C PHE A 513 51.45 31.60 -28.74
N ASP A 514 51.83 30.67 -27.88
CA ASP A 514 53.01 30.70 -27.01
C ASP A 514 54.31 30.50 -27.82
N LYS A 515 54.85 31.59 -28.36
CA LYS A 515 56.05 31.54 -29.23
C LYS A 515 57.34 31.38 -28.45
N ASP A 516 57.37 31.77 -27.19
CA ASP A 516 58.55 31.70 -26.33
C ASP A 516 58.56 30.47 -25.40
N ASN A 517 57.49 29.66 -25.44
CA ASN A 517 57.27 28.46 -24.62
C ASN A 517 57.24 28.76 -23.12
N SER A 518 56.72 29.94 -22.75
CA SER A 518 56.60 30.36 -21.37
C SER A 518 55.46 29.66 -20.61
N LEU A 519 54.63 28.87 -21.30
CA LEU A 519 53.40 28.24 -20.79
C LEU A 519 52.29 29.22 -20.40
N SER A 520 52.46 30.48 -20.79
CA SER A 520 51.53 31.60 -20.68
C SER A 520 51.49 32.30 -22.04
N VAL A 521 50.38 32.95 -22.39
CA VAL A 521 50.27 33.70 -23.65
C VAL A 521 49.95 35.16 -23.36
N THR A 522 50.85 36.06 -23.74
CA THR A 522 50.60 37.49 -23.58
C THR A 522 49.44 37.96 -24.46
N ARG A 523 48.76 39.04 -24.07
CA ARG A 523 47.60 39.59 -24.81
C ARG A 523 47.91 39.88 -26.28
N ASP A 524 49.12 40.34 -26.57
CA ASP A 524 49.57 40.63 -27.93
C ASP A 524 49.84 39.35 -28.73
N GLU A 525 50.38 38.31 -28.11
CA GLU A 525 50.58 36.99 -28.73
C GLU A 525 49.26 36.29 -29.01
N PHE A 526 48.33 36.34 -28.05
CA PHE A 526 46.99 35.78 -28.21
C PHE A 526 46.24 36.44 -29.36
N ARG A 527 46.30 37.79 -29.41
CA ARG A 527 45.67 38.57 -30.49
C ARG A 527 46.29 38.29 -31.85
N GLN A 528 47.62 38.19 -31.93
CA GLN A 528 48.30 37.84 -33.18
C GLN A 528 48.02 36.39 -33.59
N GLY A 529 47.93 35.49 -32.63
CA GLY A 529 47.56 34.08 -32.81
C GLY A 529 46.19 33.93 -33.44
N LEU A 530 45.16 34.53 -32.84
CA LEU A 530 43.78 34.49 -33.36
C LEU A 530 43.64 35.14 -34.74
N LYS A 531 44.35 36.25 -35.00
CA LYS A 531 44.42 36.87 -36.33
C LYS A 531 45.15 35.99 -37.35
N GLY A 532 46.20 35.28 -36.93
CA GLY A 532 47.00 34.40 -37.77
C GLY A 532 46.24 33.15 -38.23
N ILE A 533 45.38 32.59 -37.38
CA ILE A 533 44.51 31.46 -37.74
C ILE A 533 43.23 31.91 -38.48
N GLY A 534 42.90 33.20 -38.46
CA GLY A 534 41.79 33.76 -39.24
C GLY A 534 40.41 33.56 -38.59
N VAL A 535 40.32 33.65 -37.25
CA VAL A 535 39.02 33.64 -36.56
C VAL A 535 38.23 34.90 -36.96
N PRO A 536 36.93 34.80 -37.31
CA PRO A 536 36.13 35.94 -37.78
C PRO A 536 35.70 36.86 -36.62
N MET A 537 36.65 37.60 -36.05
CA MET A 537 36.43 38.59 -34.99
C MET A 537 37.09 39.92 -35.32
N ASN A 538 36.45 41.03 -34.93
CA ASN A 538 37.05 42.36 -35.03
C ASN A 538 37.95 42.68 -33.81
N ASP A 539 38.67 43.80 -33.88
CA ASP A 539 39.67 44.16 -32.86
C ASP A 539 39.08 44.46 -31.47
N ASP A 540 37.87 45.02 -31.41
CA ASP A 540 37.16 45.28 -30.15
C ASP A 540 36.63 43.98 -29.52
N GLN A 541 36.24 43.02 -30.35
CA GLN A 541 35.80 41.69 -29.95
C GLN A 541 36.98 40.85 -29.43
N LEU A 542 38.14 40.90 -30.08
CA LEU A 542 39.34 40.23 -29.60
C LEU A 542 39.79 40.77 -28.24
N THR A 543 39.75 42.09 -28.06
CA THR A 543 40.14 42.71 -26.78
C THR A 543 39.23 42.26 -25.65
N LYS A 544 37.91 42.24 -25.88
CA LYS A 544 36.92 41.74 -24.90
C LYS A 544 37.06 40.25 -24.62
N LEU A 545 37.42 39.44 -25.60
CA LEU A 545 37.64 38.00 -25.40
C LEU A 545 38.86 37.76 -24.51
N ILE A 546 39.94 38.51 -24.73
CA ILE A 546 41.14 38.45 -23.91
C ILE A 546 40.83 38.91 -22.48
N ASP A 547 40.09 40.01 -22.32
CA ASP A 547 39.61 40.48 -21.00
C ASP A 547 38.73 39.45 -20.26
N MET A 548 38.11 38.52 -21.00
CA MET A 548 37.24 37.48 -20.43
C MET A 548 37.98 36.19 -20.09
N LEU A 549 39.16 35.96 -20.67
CA LEU A 549 39.96 34.75 -20.45
C LEU A 549 41.02 34.97 -19.37
N ASP A 550 41.52 36.18 -19.22
CA ASP A 550 42.41 36.62 -18.13
C ASP A 550 41.57 36.77 -16.84
N GLU A 551 41.31 35.65 -16.15
CA GLU A 551 40.40 35.58 -15.00
C GLU A 551 41.00 36.21 -13.74
N ASP A 552 42.32 36.11 -13.59
CA ASP A 552 43.03 36.67 -12.45
C ASP A 552 43.50 38.13 -12.66
N GLY A 553 43.42 38.63 -13.89
CA GLY A 553 43.67 40.02 -14.26
C GLY A 553 45.15 40.38 -14.29
N ASP A 554 46.04 39.39 -14.41
CA ASP A 554 47.49 39.57 -14.39
C ASP A 554 48.05 40.07 -15.74
N GLY A 555 47.22 40.05 -16.79
CA GLY A 555 47.56 40.55 -18.12
C GLY A 555 48.15 39.49 -19.04
N GLU A 556 48.14 38.23 -18.66
CA GLU A 556 48.49 37.08 -19.50
C GLU A 556 47.32 36.08 -19.54
N ILE A 557 47.43 35.02 -20.35
CA ILE A 557 46.43 33.95 -20.40
C ILE A 557 47.17 32.63 -20.21
N ASP A 558 46.96 32.00 -19.06
CA ASP A 558 47.54 30.72 -18.74
C ASP A 558 46.81 29.56 -19.42
N TYR A 559 47.46 28.40 -19.51
CA TYR A 559 46.82 27.21 -20.08
C TYR A 559 45.55 26.81 -19.32
N GLY A 560 45.52 27.00 -17.99
CA GLY A 560 44.34 26.72 -17.16
C GLY A 560 43.14 27.61 -17.52
N GLU A 561 43.39 28.90 -17.65
CA GLU A 561 42.40 29.90 -18.09
C GLU A 561 41.95 29.66 -19.54
N PHE A 562 42.87 29.20 -20.38
CA PHE A 562 42.56 28.83 -21.76
C PHE A 562 41.73 27.55 -21.86
N THR A 563 41.88 26.61 -20.91
CA THR A 563 41.04 25.40 -20.84
C THR A 563 39.63 25.67 -20.33
N TRP A 564 39.37 26.82 -19.71
CA TRP A 564 38.02 27.24 -19.30
C TRP A 564 37.02 27.26 -20.46
N ILE A 565 37.51 27.44 -21.69
CA ILE A 565 36.73 27.32 -22.94
C ILE A 565 36.02 25.96 -23.05
N ASN A 566 36.57 24.89 -22.47
CA ASN A 566 35.98 23.55 -22.43
C ASN A 566 35.12 23.25 -21.19
N GLU A 567 35.27 24.02 -20.11
CA GLU A 567 34.57 23.77 -18.83
C GLU A 567 33.31 24.62 -18.65
N ALA A 568 33.14 25.67 -19.47
CA ALA A 568 31.92 26.47 -19.53
C ALA A 568 30.80 25.75 -20.31
N ASP A 569 30.13 24.78 -19.66
CA ASP A 569 28.79 24.28 -20.00
C ASP A 569 27.93 24.10 -18.73
#